data_AF-A0A1S1V461-F1
#
_entry.id   AF-A0A1S1V461-F1
#
_cell.length_a   1.000
_cell.length_b   1.000
_cell.length_c   1.000
_cell.angle_alpha   90.00
_cell.angle_beta   90.00
_cell.angle_gamma   90.00
#
_symmetry.space_group_name_H-M   'P 1'
#
loop_
_entity.id
_entity.type
_entity.pdbx_description
1 polymer ?
#
loop_
_entity_poly.entity_id
_entity_poly.type
_entity_poly.pdbx_seq_one_letter_code
_entity_poly.pdbx_strand_id
1 'polypeptide(L)' 'MEVLVLDVINELKKDYGLDENSMEFELIQTLALNNLPPKYFPPNASEGEKKSFLLDKQRHIMVMAAIARAVELVKYPL' A
#
# COMPACT_ATOMS: atom_id res chain seq x y z
N MET A 1 -3.12 -0.56 -7.99
CA MET A 1 -2.05 -0.39 -6.96
C MET A 1 -2.66 0.11 -5.66
N GLU A 2 -3.46 1.19 -5.69
CA GLU A 2 -4.19 1.74 -4.54
C GLU A 2 -4.89 0.69 -3.66
N VAL A 3 -5.71 -0.18 -4.24
CA VAL A 3 -6.37 -1.27 -3.49
C VAL A 3 -5.36 -2.15 -2.76
N LEU A 4 -4.26 -2.54 -3.42
CA LEU A 4 -3.23 -3.38 -2.80
C LEU A 4 -2.51 -2.64 -1.66
N VAL A 5 -2.24 -1.34 -1.81
CA VAL A 5 -1.66 -0.53 -0.72
C VAL A 5 -2.62 -0.46 0.46
N LEU A 6 -3.92 -0.25 0.21
CA LEU A 6 -4.94 -0.20 1.25
C LEU A 6 -5.06 -1.54 1.99
N ASP A 7 -5.03 -2.66 1.27
CA ASP A 7 -5.10 -4.00 1.88
C ASP A 7 -3.87 -4.23 2.78
N VAL A 8 -2.67 -3.98 2.26
CA VAL A 8 -1.43 -4.22 3.00
C VAL A 8 -1.25 -3.27 4.19
N ILE A 9 -1.60 -1.97 4.06
CA ILE A 9 -1.51 -1.06 5.20
C ILE A 9 -2.51 -1.45 6.29
N ASN A 10 -3.67 -2.00 5.93
CA ASN A 10 -4.64 -2.53 6.88
C ASN A 10 -4.16 -3.81 7.59
N GLU A 11 -3.33 -4.62 6.92
CA GLU A 11 -2.64 -5.75 7.55
C GLU A 11 -1.63 -5.25 8.59
N LEU A 12 -0.85 -4.22 8.25
CA LEU A 12 0.28 -3.73 9.05
C LEU A 12 -0.10 -2.67 10.10
N LYS A 13 -1.29 -2.07 10.02
CA LYS A 13 -1.66 -0.91 10.87
C LYS A 13 -1.58 -1.22 12.36
N LYS A 14 -1.88 -2.45 12.78
CA LYS A 14 -1.77 -2.86 14.19
C LYS A 14 -0.32 -2.92 14.65
N ASP A 15 0.55 -3.49 13.83
CA ASP A 15 1.97 -3.68 14.15
C ASP A 15 2.71 -2.34 14.24
N TYR A 16 2.34 -1.39 13.38
CA TYR A 16 2.89 -0.03 13.41
C TYR A 16 2.12 0.93 14.31
N GLY A 17 1.01 0.51 14.94
CA GLY A 17 0.16 1.41 15.74
C GLY A 17 -0.35 2.62 14.95
N LEU A 18 -0.91 2.37 13.76
CA LEU A 18 -1.53 3.39 12.90
C LEU A 18 -3.04 3.42 13.13
N ASP A 19 -3.61 4.62 13.19
CA ASP A 19 -5.05 4.85 13.21
C ASP A 19 -5.53 5.22 11.79
N GLU A 20 -6.51 4.49 11.27
CA GLU A 20 -7.03 4.65 9.90
C GLU A 20 -7.69 6.00 9.64
N ASN A 21 -8.07 6.73 10.70
CA ASN A 21 -8.65 8.08 10.59
C ASN A 21 -7.61 9.19 10.81
N SER A 22 -6.33 8.82 10.97
CA SER A 22 -5.27 9.78 11.22
C SER A 22 -4.69 10.34 9.92
N MET A 23 -4.28 11.60 9.96
CA MET A 23 -3.49 12.23 8.89
C MET A 23 -2.17 11.48 8.64
N GLU A 24 -1.62 10.84 9.67
CA GLU A 24 -0.44 9.98 9.54
C GLU A 24 -0.71 8.79 8.60
N PHE A 25 -1.84 8.11 8.77
CA PHE A 25 -2.21 6.97 7.93
C PHE A 25 -2.39 7.38 6.47
N GLU A 26 -3.08 8.51 6.23
CA GLU A 26 -3.23 9.08 4.88
C GLU A 26 -1.89 9.47 4.26
N LEU A 27 -0.99 10.07 5.04
CA LEU A 27 0.34 10.46 4.59
C LEU A 27 1.19 9.24 4.23
N ILE A 28 1.20 8.20 5.08
CA ILE A 28 1.91 6.95 4.82
C ILE A 28 1.38 6.28 3.55
N GLN A 29 0.06 6.22 3.37
CA GLN A 29 -0.56 5.66 2.17
C GLN A 29 -0.15 6.43 0.91
N THR A 30 -0.16 7.77 0.99
CA THR A 30 0.23 8.65 -0.12
C THR A 30 1.71 8.49 -0.48
N LEU A 31 2.59 8.46 0.53
CA LEU A 31 4.03 8.27 0.33
C LEU A 31 4.34 6.88 -0.24
N ALA A 32 3.66 5.84 0.22
CA ALA A 32 3.81 4.49 -0.33
C ALA A 32 3.37 4.46 -1.80
N LEU A 33 2.19 5.01 -2.12
CA LEU A 33 1.66 5.03 -3.49
C LEU A 33 2.56 5.77 -4.48
N ASN A 34 3.09 6.92 -4.08
CA ASN A 34 3.96 7.73 -4.94
C ASN A 34 5.29 7.04 -5.27
N ASN A 35 5.72 6.08 -4.46
CA ASN A 35 6.96 5.32 -4.65
C ASN A 35 6.76 3.96 -5.32
N LEU A 36 5.52 3.62 -5.71
CA LEU A 36 5.17 2.36 -6.35
C LEU A 36 4.78 2.58 -7.81
N PRO A 37 5.08 1.63 -8.72
CA PRO A 37 4.66 1.75 -10.11
C PRO A 37 3.12 1.74 -10.20
N PRO A 38 2.50 2.73 -10.88
CA PRO A 38 1.06 2.76 -11.02
C PRO A 38 0.57 1.57 -11.84
N LYS A 39 -0.58 1.02 -11.44
CA LYS A 39 -1.32 0.06 -12.26
C LYS A 39 -2.79 0.41 -12.23
N TYR A 40 -3.29 0.76 -13.41
CA TYR A 40 -4.71 0.88 -13.72
C TYR A 40 -5.14 -0.30 -14.57
N PHE A 41 -6.38 -0.73 -14.38
CA PHE A 41 -7.02 -1.73 -15.20
C PHE A 41 -7.98 -1.04 -16.16
N PRO A 42 -8.00 -1.41 -17.45
CA PRO A 42 -9.01 -0.92 -18.36
C PRO A 42 -10.41 -1.41 -17.92
N PRO A 43 -11.50 -0.74 -18.34
CA PRO A 43 -12.86 -1.10 -17.92
C PRO A 43 -13.26 -2.55 -18.26
N ASN A 44 -12.67 -3.12 -19.30
CA ASN A 44 -12.91 -4.48 -19.77
C ASN A 44 -11.94 -5.52 -19.16
N ALA A 45 -11.08 -5.13 -18.22
CA ALA A 45 -10.20 -6.08 -17.53
C ALA A 45 -11.03 -7.12 -16.78
N SER A 46 -10.63 -8.38 -16.94
CA SER A 46 -11.30 -9.50 -16.29
C SER A 46 -11.09 -9.47 -14.78
N GLU A 47 -12.03 -10.03 -14.04
CA GLU A 47 -11.88 -10.24 -12.59
C GLU A 47 -10.68 -11.16 -12.27
N GLY A 48 -10.36 -12.09 -13.17
CA GLY A 48 -9.18 -12.94 -13.06
C GLY A 48 -7.87 -12.15 -13.08
N GLU A 49 -7.74 -11.18 -13.99
CA GLU A 49 -6.56 -10.30 -14.07
C GLU A 49 -6.42 -9.40 -12.84
N LYS A 50 -7.53 -8.85 -12.33
CA LYS A 50 -7.51 -8.05 -11.10
C LYS A 50 -7.09 -8.89 -9.90
N LYS A 51 -7.64 -10.11 -9.77
CA LYS A 51 -7.30 -11.03 -8.68
C LYS A 51 -5.85 -11.51 -8.77
N SER A 52 -5.36 -11.90 -9.95
CA SER A 52 -3.98 -12.35 -10.11
C SER A 52 -2.98 -11.24 -9.78
N PHE A 53 -3.31 -9.98 -10.09
CA PHE A 53 -2.51 -8.83 -9.66
C PHE A 53 -2.40 -8.70 -8.15
N LEU A 54 -3.51 -8.88 -7.42
CA LEU A 54 -3.54 -8.75 -5.96
C LEU A 54 -2.86 -9.93 -5.26
N LEU A 55 -2.95 -11.14 -5.84
CA LEU A 55 -2.36 -12.37 -5.28
C LEU A 55 -0.87 -12.55 -5.61
N ASP A 56 -0.30 -11.65 -6.42
CA ASP A 56 1.13 -11.65 -6.74
C ASP A 56 1.94 -11.32 -5.47
N LYS A 57 2.56 -12.35 -4.89
CA LYS A 57 3.33 -12.25 -3.65
C LYS A 57 4.53 -11.30 -3.76
N GLN A 58 5.15 -11.19 -4.94
CA GLN A 58 6.28 -10.26 -5.10
C GLN A 58 5.79 -8.81 -5.01
N ARG A 59 4.59 -8.52 -5.53
CA ARG A 59 3.97 -7.20 -5.39
C ARG A 59 3.55 -6.92 -3.96
N HIS A 60 2.97 -7.90 -3.27
CA HIS A 60 2.61 -7.76 -1.86
C HIS A 60 3.84 -7.39 -1.01
N ILE A 61 4.96 -8.11 -1.19
CA ILE A 61 6.24 -7.80 -0.52
C ILE A 61 6.77 -6.40 -0.87
N MET A 62 6.72 -6.02 -2.14
CA MET A 62 7.13 -4.69 -2.59
C MET A 62 6.30 -3.59 -1.93
N VAL A 63 4.99 -3.78 -1.81
CA VAL A 63 4.07 -2.84 -1.14
C VAL A 63 4.35 -2.77 0.37
N MET A 64 4.57 -3.91 1.03
CA MET A 64 4.98 -3.94 2.45
C MET A 64 6.27 -3.12 2.68
N ALA A 65 7.27 -3.30 1.82
CA ALA A 65 8.53 -2.56 1.92
C ALA A 65 8.35 -1.05 1.70
N ALA A 66 7.47 -0.65 0.77
CA ALA A 66 7.15 0.75 0.53
C ALA A 66 6.43 1.38 1.73
N ILE A 67 5.48 0.67 2.34
CA ILE A 67 4.78 1.12 3.56
C ILE A 67 5.77 1.24 4.73
N ALA A 68 6.64 0.25 4.93
CA ALA A 68 7.64 0.28 6.01
C ALA A 68 8.53 1.53 5.90
N ARG A 69 9.03 1.86 4.69
CA ARG A 69 9.79 3.09 4.45
C ARG A 69 8.97 4.36 4.69
N ALA A 70 7.71 4.38 4.27
CA ALA A 70 6.84 5.52 4.51
C ALA A 70 6.59 5.73 6.02
N VAL A 71 6.41 4.66 6.79
CA VAL A 71 6.32 4.71 8.26
C VAL A 71 7.61 5.28 8.85
N GLU A 72 8.78 4.82 8.40
CA GLU A 72 10.07 5.36 8.87
C GLU A 72 10.17 6.87 8.67
N LEU A 73 9.81 7.36 7.48
CA LEU A 73 9.86 8.79 7.14
C LEU A 73 8.88 9.64 7.96
N VAL A 74 7.71 9.10 8.30
CA VAL A 74 6.66 9.84 9.02
C VAL A 74 6.86 9.78 10.53
N LYS A 75 7.18 8.62 11.09
CA LYS A 75 7.32 8.42 12.55
C LYS A 75 8.69 8.79 13.10
N TYR A 76 9.74 8.67 12.29
CA TYR A 76 11.12 8.87 12.72
C TYR A 76 11.86 9.84 11.78
N PRO A 77 11.37 11.08 11.61
CA PRO A 77 12.06 12.08 10.82
C PRO A 77 13.40 12.43 11.48
N LEU A 78 14.48 12.37 10.70
CA LEU A 78 15.82 12.81 11.10
C LEU A 78 15.88 14.33 11.33
#